data_AF-A0AAU5FF79-F1
#
_entry.id   AF-A0AAU5FF79-F1
#
_cell.length_a   1.000
_cell.length_b   1.000
_cell.length_c   1.000
_cell.angle_alpha   90.00
_cell.angle_beta   90.00
_cell.angle_gamma   90.00
#
_symmetry.space_group_name_H-M   'P 1'
#
loop_
_entity.id
_entity.type
_entity.pdbx_description
1 polymer ?
#
loop_
_entity_poly.entity_id
_entity_poly.type
_entity_poly.pdbx_seq_one_letter_code
_entity_poly.pdbx_strand_id
1 'polypeptide(L)'
;MRITAPRVLALLCAVVLCWYTFQVAPDLADRGRRAAAARADAVLPPTTRLPGAGNSTPHPGTPFPAPGKAFLGVFTSQGTHDFTEAADFTRQTGHRPQVFEFSADWAHDRFDAAAIDRVAERGMLPMVAWEPWDHVKEAKEPRLRGEQPAYRLSRIAHGDFDAYVRSWARGIASLGYPVAIRFAHEMNGYWYPWCEQSNGNSRGEYVQAWRHIHQVFDAAGAHNAVWVWSPNVSYTNSTPLTRLYPGDAYVDWVGLSGYYGTVGKENYQSFDALFTPTRTELRRFTRKPLVITEVGATDAAGRKAEWITGMFRSLPRHRDIIGVIWYQAVKEIDWRVGTSPASSTAFTTGASAARYQQHWGPGTTPRLR
;
A
#
# COMPACT_ATOMS: atom_id res chain seq x y z
N MET A 1 -49.65 -6.65 40.18
CA MET A 1 -49.07 -5.43 39.54
C MET A 1 -50.04 -4.96 38.47
N ARG A 2 -50.66 -3.76 38.58
CA ARG A 2 -51.57 -3.26 37.52
C ARG A 2 -50.74 -2.74 36.34
N ILE A 3 -50.92 -3.36 35.18
CA ILE A 3 -50.34 -2.93 33.91
C ILE A 3 -51.11 -1.68 33.48
N THR A 4 -50.42 -0.55 33.36
CA THR A 4 -50.99 0.71 32.91
C THR A 4 -50.69 0.90 31.42
N ALA A 5 -51.55 1.58 30.67
CA ALA A 5 -51.34 1.85 29.24
C ALA A 5 -49.93 2.45 28.91
N PRO A 6 -49.35 3.36 29.73
CA PRO A 6 -47.98 3.84 29.52
C PRO A 6 -46.91 2.75 29.64
N ARG A 7 -47.11 1.74 30.51
CA ARG A 7 -46.17 0.61 30.67
C ARG A 7 -46.24 -0.35 29.49
N VAL A 8 -47.44 -0.57 28.93
CA VAL A 8 -47.60 -1.37 27.69
C VAL A 8 -46.92 -0.67 26.51
N LEU A 9 -47.14 0.64 26.37
CA LEU A 9 -46.53 1.43 25.30
C LEU A 9 -45.00 1.44 25.39
N ALA A 10 -44.45 1.61 26.61
CA ALA A 10 -43.00 1.53 26.82
C ALA A 10 -42.41 0.15 26.45
N LEU A 11 -43.13 -0.93 26.77
CA LEU A 11 -42.71 -2.30 26.46
C LEU A 11 -42.79 -2.59 24.95
N LEU A 12 -43.82 -2.08 24.26
CA LEU A 12 -43.94 -2.15 22.80
C LEU A 12 -42.83 -1.35 22.10
N CYS A 13 -42.54 -0.13 22.57
CA CYS A 13 -41.42 0.66 22.05
C CYS A 13 -40.09 -0.05 22.24
N ALA A 14 -39.84 -0.67 23.40
CA ALA A 14 -38.63 -1.44 23.66
C ALA A 14 -38.52 -2.66 22.72
N VAL A 15 -39.61 -3.38 22.47
CA VAL A 15 -39.63 -4.51 21.52
C VAL A 15 -39.36 -4.03 20.09
N VAL A 16 -39.96 -2.92 19.65
CA VAL A 16 -39.72 -2.34 18.32
C VAL A 16 -38.28 -1.85 18.17
N LEU A 17 -37.74 -1.18 19.20
CA LEU A 17 -36.34 -0.76 19.23
C LEU A 17 -35.39 -1.95 19.18
N CYS A 18 -35.62 -3.00 19.97
CA CYS A 18 -34.83 -4.23 19.92
C CYS A 18 -34.93 -4.93 18.56
N TRP A 19 -36.12 -5.02 17.96
CA TRP A 19 -36.28 -5.58 16.63
C TRP A 19 -35.54 -4.74 15.58
N TYR A 20 -35.63 -3.41 15.67
CA TYR A 20 -34.90 -2.52 14.77
C TYR A 20 -33.38 -2.66 14.94
N THR A 21 -32.86 -2.64 16.17
CA THR A 21 -31.41 -2.69 16.43
C THR A 21 -30.79 -4.04 16.12
N PHE A 22 -31.49 -5.15 16.36
CA PHE A 22 -30.92 -6.49 16.21
C PHE A 22 -31.29 -7.18 14.90
N GLN A 23 -32.32 -6.73 14.18
CA GLN A 23 -32.74 -7.34 12.91
C GLN A 23 -32.68 -6.36 11.74
N VAL A 24 -33.33 -5.20 11.85
CA VAL A 24 -33.49 -4.27 10.71
C VAL A 24 -32.20 -3.50 10.40
N ALA A 25 -31.56 -2.89 11.40
CA ALA A 25 -30.34 -2.10 11.20
C ALA A 25 -29.16 -2.94 10.67
N PRO A 26 -28.90 -4.17 11.17
CA PRO A 26 -27.90 -5.05 10.59
C PRO A 26 -28.21 -5.44 9.14
N ASP A 27 -29.47 -5.75 8.80
CA ASP A 27 -29.87 -6.08 7.42
C ASP A 27 -29.71 -4.89 6.48
N LEU A 28 -30.11 -3.68 6.91
CA LEU A 28 -29.91 -2.46 6.13
C LEU A 28 -28.42 -2.15 5.93
N ALA A 29 -27.60 -2.31 6.96
CA ALA A 29 -26.15 -2.15 6.85
C ALA A 29 -25.56 -3.19 5.89
N ASP A 30 -26.02 -4.45 5.94
CA ASP A 30 -25.55 -5.50 5.05
C ASP A 30 -25.95 -5.26 3.59
N ARG A 31 -27.20 -4.86 3.34
CA ARG A 31 -27.67 -4.43 2.02
C ARG A 31 -26.86 -3.26 1.49
N GLY A 32 -26.55 -2.28 2.34
CA GLY A 32 -25.69 -1.15 2.02
C GLY A 32 -24.29 -1.59 1.57
N ARG A 33 -23.65 -2.48 2.33
CA ARG A 33 -22.34 -3.06 1.99
C ARG A 33 -22.38 -3.86 0.69
N ARG A 34 -23.38 -4.72 0.49
CA ARG A 34 -23.54 -5.49 -0.75
C ARG A 34 -23.74 -4.58 -1.97
N ALA A 35 -24.51 -3.51 -1.82
CA ALA A 35 -24.71 -2.53 -2.89
C ALA A 35 -23.42 -1.75 -3.20
N ALA A 36 -22.62 -1.39 -2.19
CA ALA A 36 -21.32 -0.76 -2.38
C ALA A 36 -20.33 -1.70 -3.10
N ALA A 37 -20.24 -2.97 -2.66
CA ALA A 37 -19.42 -3.99 -3.30
C ALA A 37 -19.82 -4.22 -4.76
N ALA A 38 -21.12 -4.35 -5.05
CA ALA A 38 -21.61 -4.49 -6.42
C ALA A 38 -21.27 -3.28 -7.31
N ARG A 39 -21.32 -2.06 -6.76
CA ARG A 39 -20.89 -0.84 -7.47
C ARG A 39 -19.38 -0.82 -7.70
N ALA A 40 -18.59 -1.28 -6.73
CA ALA A 40 -17.15 -1.39 -6.88
C ALA A 40 -16.80 -2.38 -7.99
N ASP A 41 -17.44 -3.56 -8.01
CA ASP A 41 -17.27 -4.58 -9.04
C ASP A 41 -17.73 -4.13 -10.43
N ALA A 42 -18.76 -3.30 -10.53
CA ALA A 42 -19.19 -2.74 -11.80
C ALA A 42 -18.12 -1.79 -12.41
N VAL A 43 -17.34 -1.09 -11.57
CA VAL A 43 -16.29 -0.16 -12.01
C VAL A 43 -14.95 -0.86 -12.20
N LEU A 44 -14.61 -1.77 -11.29
CA LEU A 44 -13.38 -2.56 -11.25
C LEU A 44 -13.71 -4.07 -11.32
N PRO A 45 -14.32 -4.55 -12.42
CA PRO A 45 -14.58 -5.97 -12.57
C PRO A 45 -13.25 -6.72 -12.68
N PRO A 46 -13.23 -8.02 -12.31
CA PRO A 46 -12.20 -8.94 -12.77
C PRO A 46 -12.03 -8.86 -14.28
N THR A 47 -10.79 -8.65 -14.73
CA THR A 47 -10.40 -8.54 -16.15
C THR A 47 -9.41 -9.61 -16.56
N THR A 48 -8.87 -10.36 -15.61
CA THR A 48 -7.74 -11.27 -15.84
C THR A 48 -8.00 -12.64 -15.23
N ARG A 49 -7.61 -13.69 -15.97
CA ARG A 49 -7.63 -15.07 -15.48
C ARG A 49 -6.28 -15.41 -14.87
N LEU A 50 -6.28 -15.95 -13.66
CA LEU A 50 -5.07 -16.38 -12.99
C LEU A 50 -4.60 -17.75 -13.50
N PRO A 51 -3.28 -18.01 -13.49
CA PRO A 51 -2.76 -19.34 -13.82
C PRO A 51 -3.31 -20.39 -12.84
N GLY A 52 -3.69 -21.55 -13.35
CA GLY A 52 -4.10 -22.67 -12.51
C GLY A 52 -2.89 -23.27 -11.78
N ALA A 53 -3.09 -23.76 -10.56
CA ALA A 53 -2.06 -24.43 -9.78
C ALA A 53 -1.42 -25.57 -10.60
N GLY A 54 -0.13 -25.42 -10.95
CA GLY A 54 0.65 -26.44 -11.66
C GLY A 54 1.00 -26.17 -13.13
N ASN A 55 0.46 -25.12 -13.76
CA ASN A 55 0.82 -24.73 -15.13
C ASN A 55 1.70 -23.46 -15.15
N SER A 56 2.93 -23.56 -14.66
CA SER A 56 3.94 -22.49 -14.75
C SER A 56 5.14 -22.94 -15.58
N THR A 57 4.98 -22.99 -16.91
CA THR A 57 6.17 -22.88 -17.77
C THR A 57 6.66 -21.43 -17.70
N PRO A 58 7.91 -21.16 -17.30
CA PRO A 58 8.46 -19.81 -17.26
C PRO A 58 8.63 -19.31 -18.69
N HIS A 59 7.60 -18.62 -19.20
CA HIS A 59 7.76 -17.79 -20.39
C HIS A 59 8.37 -16.46 -19.95
N PRO A 60 9.32 -15.88 -20.71
CA PRO A 60 9.83 -14.55 -20.42
C PRO A 60 8.68 -13.55 -20.61
N GLY A 61 7.99 -13.27 -19.51
CA GLY A 61 6.87 -12.34 -19.48
C GLY A 61 7.30 -10.94 -19.86
N THR A 62 6.42 -10.19 -20.50
CA THR A 62 6.67 -8.78 -20.84
C THR A 62 7.01 -8.00 -19.57
N PRO A 63 8.09 -7.18 -19.57
CA PRO A 63 8.44 -6.36 -18.42
C PRO A 63 7.30 -5.41 -18.04
N PHE A 64 6.98 -5.36 -16.76
CA PHE A 64 6.03 -4.44 -16.18
C PHE A 64 6.73 -3.50 -15.18
N PRO A 65 6.55 -2.18 -15.32
CA PRO A 65 5.99 -1.52 -16.50
C PRO A 65 6.91 -1.70 -17.72
N ALA A 66 6.35 -1.61 -18.93
CA ALA A 66 7.16 -1.73 -20.15
C ALA A 66 8.22 -0.61 -20.25
N PRO A 67 9.33 -0.80 -20.98
CA PRO A 67 10.34 0.24 -21.15
C PRO A 67 9.74 1.57 -21.61
N GLY A 68 10.13 2.67 -20.96
CA GLY A 68 9.59 4.02 -21.23
C GLY A 68 8.19 4.30 -20.65
N LYS A 69 7.49 3.30 -20.11
CA LYS A 69 6.21 3.44 -19.40
C LYS A 69 6.41 3.60 -17.89
N ALA A 70 5.38 4.06 -17.20
CA ALA A 70 5.29 4.10 -15.74
C ALA A 70 3.86 3.80 -15.27
N PHE A 71 3.70 3.04 -14.20
CA PHE A 71 2.37 2.65 -13.72
C PHE A 71 1.78 3.70 -12.78
N LEU A 72 0.45 3.71 -12.65
CA LEU A 72 -0.25 4.44 -11.60
C LEU A 72 -1.00 3.41 -10.74
N GLY A 73 -0.71 3.40 -9.45
CA GLY A 73 -1.36 2.54 -8.47
C GLY A 73 -2.16 3.33 -7.45
N VAL A 74 -2.83 2.59 -6.57
CA VAL A 74 -3.52 3.16 -5.41
C VAL A 74 -3.22 2.33 -4.16
N PHE A 75 -3.13 3.01 -3.02
CA PHE A 75 -3.28 2.42 -1.70
C PHE A 75 -4.68 2.75 -1.17
N THR A 76 -5.35 1.82 -0.49
CA THR A 76 -6.65 2.05 0.17
C THR A 76 -6.65 1.56 1.62
N SER A 77 -7.47 2.17 2.47
CA SER A 77 -7.51 1.86 3.91
C SER A 77 -8.03 0.46 4.21
N GLN A 78 -9.00 -0.02 3.41
CA GLN A 78 -9.62 -1.33 3.60
C GLN A 78 -8.89 -2.46 2.86
N GLY A 79 -7.89 -2.12 2.04
CA GLY A 79 -7.09 -3.08 1.29
C GLY A 79 -7.95 -4.08 0.51
N THR A 80 -7.61 -5.37 0.64
CA THR A 80 -8.26 -6.47 -0.07
C THR A 80 -9.67 -6.83 0.42
N HIS A 81 -10.16 -6.17 1.47
CA HIS A 81 -11.49 -6.41 2.04
C HIS A 81 -12.57 -5.54 1.38
N ASP A 82 -12.21 -4.37 0.85
CA ASP A 82 -13.14 -3.47 0.19
C ASP A 82 -12.44 -2.64 -0.91
N PHE A 83 -12.91 -2.80 -2.15
CA PHE A 83 -12.40 -2.11 -3.33
C PHE A 83 -13.15 -0.79 -3.62
N THR A 84 -14.08 -0.36 -2.77
CA THR A 84 -14.88 0.85 -2.98
C THR A 84 -14.01 2.09 -3.17
N GLU A 85 -12.97 2.29 -2.34
CA GLU A 85 -12.07 3.46 -2.48
C GLU A 85 -11.30 3.46 -3.81
N ALA A 86 -10.90 2.29 -4.31
CA ALA A 86 -10.23 2.15 -5.60
C ALA A 86 -11.20 2.33 -6.78
N ALA A 87 -12.44 1.84 -6.65
CA ALA A 87 -13.49 2.09 -7.62
C ALA A 87 -13.85 3.57 -7.68
N ASP A 88 -13.90 4.25 -6.55
CA ASP A 88 -14.11 5.69 -6.45
C ASP A 88 -12.99 6.46 -7.15
N PHE A 89 -11.73 6.10 -6.90
CA PHE A 89 -10.59 6.64 -7.65
C PHE A 89 -10.76 6.47 -9.16
N THR A 90 -11.16 5.27 -9.59
CA THR A 90 -11.35 4.96 -11.02
C THR A 90 -12.45 5.81 -11.64
N ARG A 91 -13.59 5.98 -10.96
CA ARG A 91 -14.69 6.84 -11.44
C ARG A 91 -14.29 8.31 -11.48
N GLN A 92 -13.55 8.77 -10.46
CA GLN A 92 -13.15 10.17 -10.33
C GLN A 92 -12.09 10.58 -11.34
N THR A 93 -11.17 9.67 -11.69
CA THR A 93 -10.03 9.98 -12.55
C THR A 93 -10.17 9.44 -13.97
N GLY A 94 -11.08 8.48 -14.21
CA GLY A 94 -11.15 7.73 -15.46
C GLY A 94 -9.97 6.76 -15.67
N HIS A 95 -9.08 6.61 -14.69
CA HIS A 95 -7.91 5.75 -14.77
C HIS A 95 -8.08 4.51 -13.88
N ARG A 96 -7.91 3.33 -14.47
CA ARG A 96 -7.85 2.07 -13.70
C ARG A 96 -6.44 1.92 -13.13
N PRO A 97 -6.27 1.73 -11.81
CA PRO A 97 -4.95 1.47 -11.23
C PRO A 97 -4.33 0.20 -11.83
N GLN A 98 -3.00 0.17 -11.96
CA GLN A 98 -2.25 -1.02 -12.38
C GLN A 98 -1.52 -1.72 -11.22
N VAL A 99 -1.44 -1.07 -10.05
CA VAL A 99 -0.88 -1.61 -8.82
C VAL A 99 -1.84 -1.27 -7.69
N PHE A 100 -2.09 -2.22 -6.81
CA PHE A 100 -2.95 -2.03 -5.65
C PHE A 100 -2.15 -2.39 -4.40
N GLU A 101 -1.86 -1.37 -3.61
CA GLU A 101 -1.14 -1.52 -2.35
C GLU A 101 -2.10 -1.64 -1.18
N PHE A 102 -1.81 -2.55 -0.26
CA PHE A 102 -2.56 -2.75 0.98
C PHE A 102 -1.62 -3.19 2.10
N SER A 103 -1.97 -2.84 3.34
CA SER A 103 -1.22 -3.25 4.54
C SER A 103 -1.60 -4.65 4.99
N ALA A 104 -0.61 -5.37 5.54
CA ALA A 104 -0.81 -6.61 6.27
C ALA A 104 0.12 -6.63 7.50
N ASP A 105 -0.46 -6.70 8.70
CA ASP A 105 0.28 -6.77 9.96
C ASP A 105 0.58 -8.22 10.39
N TRP A 106 1.66 -8.40 11.13
CA TRP A 106 2.11 -9.74 11.50
C TRP A 106 1.29 -10.39 12.63
N ALA A 107 0.64 -9.58 13.47
CA ALA A 107 -0.15 -10.09 14.59
C ALA A 107 -1.44 -10.78 14.08
N HIS A 108 -2.17 -10.12 13.17
CA HIS A 108 -3.53 -10.52 12.77
C HIS A 108 -3.59 -11.17 11.40
N ASP A 109 -2.77 -10.72 10.45
CA ASP A 109 -2.92 -11.18 9.07
C ASP A 109 -2.14 -12.48 8.83
N ARG A 110 -2.80 -13.42 8.17
CA ARG A 110 -2.19 -14.64 7.65
C ARG A 110 -2.24 -14.58 6.13
N PHE A 111 -1.39 -15.34 5.46
CA PHE A 111 -1.43 -15.43 4.02
C PHE A 111 -2.81 -15.90 3.55
N ASP A 112 -3.46 -15.09 2.73
CA ASP A 112 -4.76 -15.38 2.10
C ASP A 112 -4.61 -15.23 0.59
N ALA A 113 -4.49 -16.38 -0.11
CA ALA A 113 -4.40 -16.40 -1.56
C ALA A 113 -5.61 -15.72 -2.21
N ALA A 114 -6.82 -15.97 -1.70
CA ALA A 114 -8.03 -15.41 -2.29
C ALA A 114 -8.07 -13.88 -2.18
N ALA A 115 -7.51 -13.30 -1.12
CA ALA A 115 -7.38 -11.85 -0.99
C ALA A 115 -6.45 -11.25 -2.05
N ILE A 116 -5.31 -11.89 -2.29
CA ILE A 116 -4.32 -11.46 -3.28
C ILE A 116 -4.84 -11.71 -4.70
N ASP A 117 -5.50 -12.85 -4.93
CA ASP A 117 -6.13 -13.23 -6.20
C ASP A 117 -7.18 -12.17 -6.60
N ARG A 118 -8.02 -11.71 -5.67
CA ARG A 118 -9.03 -10.66 -5.96
C ARG A 118 -8.40 -9.38 -6.53
N VAL A 119 -7.19 -9.03 -6.08
CA VAL A 119 -6.44 -7.89 -6.64
C VAL A 119 -5.94 -8.22 -8.05
N ALA A 120 -5.29 -9.37 -8.20
CA ALA A 120 -4.70 -9.80 -9.46
C ALA A 120 -5.74 -10.01 -10.57
N GLU A 121 -6.89 -10.60 -10.25
CA GLU A 121 -8.02 -10.80 -11.16
C GLU A 121 -8.53 -9.48 -11.74
N ARG A 122 -8.41 -8.37 -11.00
CA ARG A 122 -8.79 -7.02 -11.47
C ARG A 122 -7.73 -6.35 -12.35
N GLY A 123 -6.66 -7.07 -12.69
CA GLY A 123 -5.57 -6.59 -13.54
C GLY A 123 -4.62 -5.62 -12.83
N MET A 124 -4.48 -5.76 -11.50
CA MET A 124 -3.60 -4.95 -10.68
C MET A 124 -2.51 -5.83 -10.05
N LEU A 125 -1.25 -5.40 -10.10
CA LEU A 125 -0.17 -6.03 -9.32
C LEU A 125 -0.47 -5.85 -7.83
N PRO A 126 -0.60 -6.94 -7.05
CA PRO A 126 -0.74 -6.81 -5.61
C PRO A 126 0.60 -6.35 -5.01
N MET A 127 0.56 -5.29 -4.20
CA MET A 127 1.69 -4.84 -3.38
C MET A 127 1.31 -4.91 -1.91
N VAL A 128 2.04 -5.72 -1.14
CA VAL A 128 1.82 -5.90 0.29
C VAL A 128 2.76 -4.98 1.05
N ALA A 129 2.22 -3.94 1.69
CA ALA A 129 2.92 -3.23 2.76
C ALA A 129 2.96 -4.15 3.98
N TRP A 130 4.05 -4.91 4.12
CA TRP A 130 4.13 -6.01 5.07
C TRP A 130 4.81 -5.54 6.36
N GLU A 131 4.00 -5.43 7.42
CA GLU A 131 4.30 -4.62 8.59
C GLU A 131 4.55 -5.51 9.82
N PRO A 132 5.79 -5.62 10.33
CA PRO A 132 6.10 -6.45 11.50
C PRO A 132 5.69 -5.74 12.79
N TRP A 133 4.41 -5.80 13.12
CA TRP A 133 3.82 -5.26 14.34
C TRP A 133 2.44 -5.83 14.63
N ASP A 134 1.90 -5.43 15.78
CA ASP A 134 0.48 -5.45 16.10
C ASP A 134 -0.08 -4.03 15.89
N HIS A 135 -0.93 -3.85 14.88
CA HIS A 135 -1.49 -2.53 14.56
C HIS A 135 -2.65 -2.12 15.49
N VAL A 136 -3.28 -3.04 16.23
CA VAL A 136 -4.38 -2.70 17.15
C VAL A 136 -3.87 -2.31 18.52
N LYS A 137 -2.61 -2.65 18.83
CA LYS A 137 -1.96 -2.25 20.08
C LYS A 137 -1.94 -0.73 20.24
N GLU A 138 -2.47 -0.27 21.36
CA GLU A 138 -2.47 1.15 21.71
C GLU A 138 -1.04 1.70 21.82
N ALA A 139 -0.83 2.85 21.21
CA ALA A 139 0.42 3.59 21.29
C ALA A 139 0.47 4.35 22.62
N LYS A 140 1.63 4.34 23.30
CA LYS A 140 1.84 5.19 24.48
C LYS A 140 1.79 6.68 24.14
N GLU A 141 2.27 7.03 22.95
CA GLU A 141 2.21 8.38 22.40
C GLU A 141 1.40 8.36 21.10
N PRO A 142 0.47 9.30 20.89
CA PRO A 142 -0.28 9.39 19.64
C PRO A 142 0.67 9.44 18.44
N ARG A 143 0.47 8.54 17.49
CA ARG A 143 1.26 8.40 16.24
C ARG A 143 2.68 7.82 16.39
N LEU A 144 3.17 7.53 17.59
CA LEU A 144 4.43 6.81 17.80
C LEU A 144 4.13 5.39 18.27
N ARG A 145 4.06 4.49 17.30
CA ARG A 145 3.82 3.06 17.52
C ARG A 145 5.12 2.26 17.56
N GLY A 146 6.24 2.97 17.73
CA GLY A 146 7.60 2.42 17.71
C GLY A 146 7.93 1.48 18.86
N GLU A 147 7.11 1.38 19.92
CA GLU A 147 7.40 0.55 21.08
C GLU A 147 6.61 -0.78 21.08
N GLN A 148 7.13 -1.76 20.35
CA GLN A 148 6.62 -3.13 20.35
C GLN A 148 7.75 -4.16 20.37
N PRO A 149 8.39 -4.41 21.53
CA PRO A 149 9.64 -5.16 21.60
C PRO A 149 9.53 -6.62 21.14
N ALA A 150 8.31 -7.17 21.09
CA ALA A 150 8.05 -8.47 20.48
C ALA A 150 8.44 -8.53 19.00
N TYR A 151 8.34 -7.40 18.28
CA TYR A 151 8.62 -7.25 16.85
C TYR A 151 9.93 -6.50 16.55
N ARG A 152 10.85 -6.39 17.52
CA ARG A 152 12.16 -5.75 17.29
C ARG A 152 12.94 -6.47 16.20
N LEU A 153 13.76 -5.73 15.47
CA LEU A 153 14.50 -6.20 14.30
C LEU A 153 15.43 -7.38 14.62
N SER A 154 16.09 -7.39 15.77
CA SER A 154 16.92 -8.53 16.19
C SER A 154 16.15 -9.85 16.31
N ARG A 155 14.88 -9.84 16.73
CA ARG A 155 14.06 -11.06 16.81
C ARG A 155 13.71 -11.58 15.42
N ILE A 156 13.43 -10.67 14.50
CA ILE A 156 13.19 -10.99 13.09
C ILE A 156 14.46 -11.57 12.47
N ALA A 157 15.61 -10.92 12.65
CA ALA A 157 16.90 -11.36 12.12
C ALA A 157 17.37 -12.71 12.71
N HIS A 158 16.99 -13.04 13.95
CA HIS A 158 17.28 -14.34 14.56
C HIS A 158 16.29 -15.45 14.18
N GLY A 159 15.25 -15.13 13.41
CA GLY A 159 14.29 -16.11 12.91
C GLY A 159 13.16 -16.47 13.86
N ASP A 160 12.89 -15.66 14.90
CA ASP A 160 11.79 -15.87 15.84
C ASP A 160 10.41 -15.90 15.15
N PHE A 161 10.34 -15.35 13.92
CA PHE A 161 9.13 -15.27 13.10
C PHE A 161 9.15 -16.20 11.88
N ASP A 162 10.14 -17.10 11.75
CA ASP A 162 10.34 -17.90 10.54
C ASP A 162 9.16 -18.78 10.17
N ALA A 163 8.41 -19.31 11.14
CA ALA A 163 7.22 -20.09 10.86
C ALA A 163 6.16 -19.25 10.11
N TYR A 164 5.98 -18.00 10.53
CA TYR A 164 5.09 -17.04 9.89
C TYR A 164 5.62 -16.60 8.52
N VAL A 165 6.90 -16.21 8.44
CA VAL A 165 7.52 -15.75 7.19
C VAL A 165 7.51 -16.86 6.14
N ARG A 166 7.79 -18.11 6.53
CA ARG A 166 7.78 -19.28 5.64
C ARG A 166 6.38 -19.62 5.14
N SER A 167 5.32 -19.38 5.91
CA SER A 167 3.95 -19.62 5.44
C SER A 167 3.57 -18.62 4.34
N TRP A 168 3.92 -17.35 4.53
CA TRP A 168 3.78 -16.32 3.49
C TRP A 168 4.62 -16.63 2.25
N ALA A 169 5.90 -16.99 2.43
CA ALA A 169 6.77 -17.31 1.31
C ALA A 169 6.23 -18.48 0.45
N ARG A 170 5.79 -19.57 1.08
CA ARG A 170 5.16 -20.71 0.38
C ARG A 170 3.86 -20.30 -0.30
N GLY A 171 3.05 -19.48 0.37
CA GLY A 171 1.83 -18.93 -0.18
C GLY A 171 2.09 -18.13 -1.45
N ILE A 172 3.01 -17.16 -1.39
CA ILE A 172 3.42 -16.34 -2.53
C ILE A 172 3.94 -17.24 -3.65
N ALA A 173 4.85 -18.19 -3.37
CA ALA A 173 5.36 -19.13 -4.37
C ALA A 173 4.23 -19.89 -5.10
N SER A 174 3.17 -20.26 -4.38
CA SER A 174 2.04 -21.02 -4.94
C SER A 174 1.15 -20.24 -5.92
N LEU A 175 1.18 -18.91 -5.89
CA LEU A 175 0.35 -18.06 -6.76
C LEU A 175 0.77 -18.13 -8.23
N GLY A 176 2.07 -18.36 -8.52
CA GLY A 176 2.57 -18.47 -9.89
C GLY A 176 2.57 -17.17 -10.71
N TYR A 177 2.36 -16.01 -10.06
CA TYR A 177 2.41 -14.67 -10.67
C TYR A 177 3.06 -13.66 -9.71
N PRO A 178 3.55 -12.50 -10.19
CA PRO A 178 4.33 -11.61 -9.34
C PRO A 178 3.48 -10.93 -8.26
N VAL A 179 4.05 -10.84 -7.05
CA VAL A 179 3.49 -10.06 -5.93
C VAL A 179 4.60 -9.20 -5.35
N ALA A 180 4.35 -7.90 -5.19
CA ALA A 180 5.32 -6.98 -4.62
C ALA A 180 5.27 -7.01 -3.09
N ILE A 181 6.44 -7.13 -2.46
CA ILE A 181 6.61 -7.18 -1.01
C ILE A 181 7.34 -5.92 -0.56
N ARG A 182 6.62 -5.01 0.11
CA ARG A 182 7.14 -3.77 0.70
C ARG A 182 7.29 -3.95 2.20
N PHE A 183 8.22 -4.83 2.57
CA PHE A 183 8.50 -5.19 3.97
C PHE A 183 9.05 -4.00 4.75
N ALA A 184 8.50 -3.75 5.95
CA ALA A 184 9.04 -2.81 6.93
C ALA A 184 9.45 -1.46 6.31
N HIS A 185 8.48 -0.78 5.70
CA HIS A 185 8.65 0.47 4.97
C HIS A 185 8.94 1.67 5.89
N GLU A 186 9.41 2.78 5.33
CA GLU A 186 9.71 4.02 6.06
C GLU A 186 10.68 3.83 7.24
N MET A 187 11.56 2.84 7.12
CA MET A 187 12.50 2.42 8.14
C MET A 187 13.53 3.50 8.54
N ASN A 188 13.72 4.53 7.71
CA ASN A 188 14.52 5.70 8.04
C ASN A 188 13.83 6.69 8.99
N GLY A 189 12.58 6.39 9.37
CA GLY A 189 11.78 7.08 10.36
C GLY A 189 12.09 6.74 11.82
N TYR A 190 11.14 7.04 12.69
CA TYR A 190 11.13 6.68 14.12
C TYR A 190 9.73 6.28 14.64
N TRP A 191 8.71 6.28 13.79
CA TRP A 191 7.32 6.05 14.19
C TRP A 191 6.92 4.56 14.21
N TYR A 192 7.69 3.69 13.55
CA TYR A 192 7.41 2.27 13.45
C TYR A 192 8.36 1.40 14.30
N PRO A 193 7.91 0.22 14.78
CA PRO A 193 8.72 -0.65 15.64
C PRO A 193 9.89 -1.33 14.90
N TRP A 194 9.95 -1.19 13.57
CA TRP A 194 11.05 -1.64 12.72
C TRP A 194 11.98 -0.51 12.28
N CYS A 195 11.84 0.71 12.82
CA CYS A 195 12.83 1.78 12.64
C CYS A 195 14.03 1.54 13.57
N GLU A 196 15.27 1.72 13.10
CA GLU A 196 16.46 1.58 13.95
C GLU A 196 16.55 2.62 15.07
N GLN A 197 15.82 3.73 14.97
CA GLN A 197 15.75 4.76 16.02
C GLN A 197 14.72 4.45 17.12
N SER A 198 14.04 3.30 17.03
CA SER A 198 12.88 2.96 17.86
C SER A 198 12.97 1.52 18.36
N ASN A 199 12.07 1.15 19.28
CA ASN A 199 11.87 -0.24 19.73
C ASN A 199 13.07 -0.95 20.38
N GLY A 200 14.10 -0.22 20.79
CA GLY A 200 15.36 -0.81 21.22
C GLY A 200 16.13 -1.51 20.09
N ASN A 201 15.83 -1.17 18.84
CA ASN A 201 16.58 -1.63 17.69
C ASN A 201 17.98 -0.98 17.67
N SER A 202 18.90 -1.65 17.00
CA SER A 202 20.30 -1.21 16.84
C SER A 202 20.68 -1.00 15.39
N ARG A 203 21.74 -0.20 15.19
CA ARG A 203 22.28 0.08 13.86
C ARG A 203 22.64 -1.21 13.12
N GLY A 204 22.13 -1.37 11.90
CA GLY A 204 22.38 -2.51 11.02
C GLY A 204 21.39 -3.66 11.19
N GLU A 205 20.57 -3.67 12.23
CA GLU A 205 19.57 -4.73 12.43
C GLU A 205 18.49 -4.71 11.34
N TYR A 206 18.21 -3.55 10.73
CA TYR A 206 17.23 -3.50 9.63
C TYR A 206 17.72 -4.29 8.43
N VAL A 207 18.99 -4.11 8.07
CA VAL A 207 19.62 -4.84 6.95
C VAL A 207 19.70 -6.33 7.25
N GLN A 208 19.98 -6.72 8.50
CA GLN A 208 20.01 -8.12 8.91
C GLN A 208 18.62 -8.76 8.79
N ALA A 209 17.58 -8.12 9.32
CA ALA A 209 16.20 -8.59 9.23
C ALA A 209 15.73 -8.70 7.78
N TRP A 210 16.00 -7.69 6.94
CA TRP A 210 15.65 -7.71 5.51
C TRP A 210 16.28 -8.91 4.80
N ARG A 211 17.59 -9.10 4.95
CA ARG A 211 18.33 -10.18 4.29
C ARG A 211 17.87 -11.56 4.77
N HIS A 212 17.58 -11.69 6.07
CA HIS A 212 17.05 -12.93 6.65
C HIS A 212 15.70 -13.31 6.03
N ILE A 213 14.73 -12.39 5.98
CA ILE A 213 13.42 -12.66 5.37
C ILE A 213 13.58 -13.01 3.89
N HIS A 214 14.42 -12.28 3.16
CA HIS A 214 14.70 -12.60 1.75
C HIS A 214 15.26 -14.02 1.60
N GLN A 215 16.15 -14.47 2.49
CA GLN A 215 16.65 -15.85 2.47
C GLN A 215 15.56 -16.89 2.75
N VAL A 216 14.63 -16.61 3.67
CA VAL A 216 13.48 -17.50 3.93
C VAL A 216 12.59 -17.63 2.70
N PHE A 217 12.36 -16.54 1.96
CA PHE A 217 11.60 -16.54 0.71
C PHE A 217 12.31 -17.30 -0.40
N ASP A 218 13.61 -17.06 -0.58
CA ASP A 218 14.44 -17.76 -1.56
C ASP A 218 14.45 -19.27 -1.30
N ALA A 219 14.64 -19.70 -0.04
CA ALA A 219 14.59 -21.10 0.36
C ALA A 219 13.21 -21.76 0.17
N ALA A 220 12.13 -20.97 0.13
CA ALA A 220 10.78 -21.45 -0.15
C ALA A 220 10.44 -21.46 -1.66
N GLY A 221 11.36 -21.03 -2.53
CA GLY A 221 11.14 -20.94 -3.97
C GLY A 221 10.23 -19.79 -4.41
N ALA A 222 10.05 -18.78 -3.57
CA ALA A 222 9.15 -17.63 -3.81
C ALA A 222 9.78 -16.59 -4.77
N HIS A 223 10.28 -17.03 -5.91
CA HIS A 223 10.96 -16.17 -6.91
C HIS A 223 10.01 -15.24 -7.67
N ASN A 224 8.71 -15.35 -7.43
CA ASN A 224 7.69 -14.41 -7.89
C ASN A 224 7.43 -13.27 -6.90
N ALA A 225 8.13 -13.21 -5.76
CA ALA A 225 8.16 -12.03 -4.91
C ALA A 225 8.99 -10.92 -5.57
N VAL A 226 8.45 -9.69 -5.62
CA VAL A 226 9.16 -8.48 -6.06
C VAL A 226 9.54 -7.66 -4.83
N TRP A 227 10.83 -7.55 -4.53
CA TRP A 227 11.31 -6.90 -3.31
C TRP A 227 11.36 -5.38 -3.43
N VAL A 228 10.53 -4.68 -2.65
CA VAL A 228 10.38 -3.21 -2.70
C VAL A 228 10.95 -2.58 -1.44
N TRP A 229 12.21 -2.11 -1.49
CA TRP A 229 12.85 -1.43 -0.36
C TRP A 229 12.47 0.05 -0.35
N SER A 230 11.66 0.48 0.62
CA SER A 230 10.90 1.73 0.55
C SER A 230 11.10 2.65 1.77
N PRO A 231 12.11 3.53 1.79
CA PRO A 231 12.21 4.58 2.80
C PRO A 231 11.17 5.70 2.62
N ASN A 232 11.00 6.52 3.66
CA ASN A 232 10.39 7.84 3.53
C ASN A 232 11.37 8.80 2.84
N VAL A 233 10.87 9.88 2.23
CA VAL A 233 11.75 10.98 1.79
C VAL A 233 12.66 11.46 2.92
N SER A 234 13.95 11.69 2.63
CA SER A 234 14.93 12.13 3.63
C SER A 234 14.51 13.45 4.27
N TYR A 235 14.66 13.54 5.59
CA TYR A 235 14.37 14.72 6.39
C TYR A 235 15.41 14.86 7.52
N THR A 236 15.41 15.99 8.22
CA THR A 236 16.33 16.23 9.34
C THR A 236 16.21 15.13 10.39
N ASN A 237 17.33 14.52 10.77
CA ASN A 237 17.43 13.39 11.71
C ASN A 237 16.88 12.04 11.20
N SER A 238 16.48 11.92 9.93
CA SER A 238 16.22 10.59 9.36
C SER A 238 17.49 9.73 9.36
N THR A 239 17.33 8.42 9.54
CA THR A 239 18.46 7.49 9.46
C THR A 239 19.04 7.50 8.03
N PRO A 240 20.36 7.66 7.84
CA PRO A 240 20.95 7.68 6.50
C PRO A 240 20.61 6.44 5.69
N LEU A 241 20.16 6.63 4.45
CA LEU A 241 19.64 5.55 3.61
C LEU A 241 20.69 4.47 3.31
N THR A 242 21.95 4.86 3.17
CA THR A 242 23.09 3.95 2.98
C THR A 242 23.29 2.96 4.13
N ARG A 243 22.81 3.28 5.34
CA ARG A 243 22.89 2.36 6.50
C ARG A 243 21.80 1.30 6.49
N LEU A 244 20.69 1.59 5.83
CA LEU A 244 19.48 0.77 5.80
C LEU A 244 19.36 -0.04 4.50
N TYR A 245 20.19 0.24 3.50
CA TYR A 245 20.13 -0.41 2.20
C TYR A 245 20.74 -1.81 2.24
N PRO A 246 19.96 -2.88 1.95
CA PRO A 246 20.44 -4.25 2.05
C PRO A 246 21.33 -4.67 0.87
N GLY A 247 21.41 -3.85 -0.18
CA GLY A 247 22.20 -4.09 -1.39
C GLY A 247 21.35 -4.51 -2.59
N ASP A 248 21.85 -4.24 -3.80
CA ASP A 248 21.14 -4.49 -5.08
C ASP A 248 20.73 -5.97 -5.28
N ALA A 249 21.37 -6.92 -4.60
CA ALA A 249 21.05 -8.34 -4.66
C ALA A 249 19.75 -8.72 -3.92
N TYR A 250 19.25 -7.86 -3.04
CA TYR A 250 18.08 -8.11 -2.19
C TYR A 250 16.90 -7.18 -2.49
N VAL A 251 16.99 -6.40 -3.57
CA VAL A 251 16.03 -5.33 -3.90
C VAL A 251 15.76 -5.36 -5.40
N ASP A 252 14.48 -5.41 -5.77
CA ASP A 252 14.05 -5.28 -7.15
C ASP A 252 13.69 -3.84 -7.47
N TRP A 253 12.89 -3.20 -6.61
CA TRP A 253 12.48 -1.81 -6.71
C TRP A 253 12.87 -1.01 -5.46
N VAL A 254 13.29 0.23 -5.65
CA VAL A 254 13.41 1.19 -4.55
C VAL A 254 12.11 1.99 -4.46
N GLY A 255 11.50 2.03 -3.28
CA GLY A 255 10.32 2.83 -2.97
C GLY A 255 10.67 4.21 -2.42
N LEU A 256 9.71 5.12 -2.44
CA LEU A 256 9.72 6.36 -1.65
C LEU A 256 8.29 6.69 -1.21
N SER A 257 8.11 6.87 0.09
CA SER A 257 6.92 7.52 0.65
C SER A 257 7.15 9.02 0.79
N GLY A 258 6.15 9.84 0.45
CA GLY A 258 6.23 11.28 0.64
C GLY A 258 4.92 12.00 0.38
N TYR A 259 4.54 12.88 1.31
CA TYR A 259 3.26 13.60 1.26
C TYR A 259 3.46 15.11 1.24
N TYR A 260 2.57 15.83 0.54
CA TYR A 260 2.49 17.29 0.53
C TYR A 260 1.39 17.79 1.47
N GLY A 261 1.73 18.79 2.31
CA GLY A 261 0.81 19.48 3.21
C GLY A 261 0.45 18.71 4.47
N THR A 262 1.42 17.94 4.96
CA THR A 262 1.48 17.43 6.33
C THR A 262 2.23 18.39 7.25
N VAL A 263 2.32 18.05 8.53
CA VAL A 263 3.18 18.76 9.50
C VAL A 263 4.61 18.90 8.96
N GLY A 264 5.17 20.11 9.00
CA GLY A 264 6.49 20.46 8.46
C GLY A 264 6.53 20.68 6.94
N LYS A 265 5.39 20.55 6.23
CA LYS A 265 5.23 20.77 4.78
C LYS A 265 3.95 21.56 4.47
N GLU A 266 3.52 22.40 5.41
CA GLU A 266 2.30 23.21 5.32
C GLU A 266 2.41 24.27 4.22
N ASN A 267 3.62 24.77 3.98
CA ASN A 267 3.94 25.60 2.83
C ASN A 267 4.03 24.76 1.55
N TYR A 268 3.60 25.33 0.43
CA TYR A 268 3.63 24.63 -0.86
C TYR A 268 5.02 24.08 -1.17
N GLN A 269 5.10 22.76 -1.34
CA GLN A 269 6.28 22.06 -1.81
C GLN A 269 5.92 21.25 -3.05
N SER A 270 6.56 21.54 -4.17
CA SER A 270 6.32 20.80 -5.42
C SER A 270 6.77 19.34 -5.30
N PHE A 271 6.29 18.48 -6.19
CA PHE A 271 6.76 17.09 -6.30
C PHE A 271 8.29 17.01 -6.41
N ASP A 272 8.90 17.84 -7.26
CA ASP A 272 10.35 17.87 -7.43
C ASP A 272 11.07 18.26 -6.13
N ALA A 273 10.58 19.27 -5.42
CA ALA A 273 11.15 19.69 -4.14
C ALA A 273 11.01 18.63 -3.05
N LEU A 274 9.99 17.78 -3.13
CA LEU A 274 9.72 16.70 -2.18
C LEU A 274 10.60 15.47 -2.43
N PHE A 275 10.75 15.03 -3.68
CA PHE A 275 11.38 13.74 -3.99
C PHE A 275 12.80 13.84 -4.57
N THR A 276 13.18 14.94 -5.22
CA THR A 276 14.48 15.06 -5.89
C THR A 276 15.69 14.96 -4.95
N PRO A 277 15.68 15.55 -3.74
CA PRO A 277 16.81 15.43 -2.81
C PRO A 277 17.11 13.97 -2.45
N THR A 278 16.09 13.24 -1.99
CA THR A 278 16.18 11.82 -1.63
C THR A 278 16.56 10.96 -2.83
N ARG A 279 15.95 11.21 -4.00
CA ARG A 279 16.31 10.51 -5.25
C ARG A 279 17.79 10.72 -5.59
N THR A 280 18.31 11.93 -5.42
CA THR A 280 19.73 12.24 -5.67
C THR A 280 20.65 11.48 -4.71
N GLU A 281 20.25 11.34 -3.43
CA GLU A 281 20.94 10.50 -2.44
C GLU A 281 20.95 9.03 -2.87
N LEU A 282 19.79 8.45 -3.23
CA LEU A 282 19.65 7.06 -3.69
C LEU A 282 20.57 6.76 -4.89
N ARG A 283 20.64 7.70 -5.84
CA ARG A 283 21.48 7.57 -7.04
C ARG A 283 22.99 7.65 -6.76
N ARG A 284 23.42 7.81 -5.50
CA ARG A 284 24.84 7.64 -5.13
C ARG A 284 25.24 6.18 -4.95
N PHE A 285 24.30 5.28 -4.68
CA PHE A 285 24.63 3.89 -4.31
C PHE A 285 23.77 2.81 -4.99
N THR A 286 22.68 3.16 -5.67
CA THR A 286 21.89 2.19 -6.44
C THR A 286 21.34 2.76 -7.75
N ARG A 287 21.13 1.87 -8.72
CA ARG A 287 20.49 2.16 -10.03
C ARG A 287 19.15 1.45 -10.19
N LYS A 288 18.66 0.76 -9.17
CA LYS A 288 17.37 0.06 -9.21
C LYS A 288 16.23 1.02 -9.58
N PRO A 289 15.22 0.52 -10.31
CA PRO A 289 14.02 1.28 -10.65
C PRO A 289 13.35 1.89 -9.40
N LEU A 290 12.87 3.13 -9.51
CA LEU A 290 12.25 3.85 -8.42
C LEU A 290 10.72 3.84 -8.55
N VAL A 291 10.02 3.52 -7.47
CA VAL A 291 8.56 3.63 -7.35
C VAL A 291 8.27 4.66 -6.28
N ILE A 292 7.40 5.63 -6.55
CA ILE A 292 6.81 6.43 -5.48
C ILE A 292 5.70 5.58 -4.87
N THR A 293 6.05 4.80 -3.86
CA THR A 293 5.19 3.76 -3.25
C THR A 293 4.06 4.38 -2.44
N GLU A 294 4.24 5.60 -1.94
CA GLU A 294 3.15 6.32 -1.30
C GLU A 294 3.27 7.82 -1.58
N VAL A 295 2.20 8.40 -2.12
CA VAL A 295 2.12 9.84 -2.30
C VAL A 295 0.69 10.34 -2.16
N GLY A 296 0.57 11.53 -1.58
CA GLY A 296 -0.68 12.26 -1.48
C GLY A 296 -0.43 13.74 -1.37
N ALA A 297 -1.45 14.52 -1.75
CA ALA A 297 -1.48 15.96 -1.57
C ALA A 297 -2.76 16.34 -0.82
N THR A 298 -2.60 17.14 0.24
CA THR A 298 -3.73 17.77 0.91
C THR A 298 -4.33 18.87 0.03
N ASP A 299 -5.58 19.22 0.30
CA ASP A 299 -6.21 20.44 -0.21
C ASP A 299 -6.28 21.57 0.83
N ALA A 300 -5.62 21.43 1.99
CA ALA A 300 -5.64 22.43 3.06
C ALA A 300 -5.21 23.84 2.61
N ALA A 301 -4.33 23.93 1.62
CA ALA A 301 -3.89 25.20 1.02
C ALA A 301 -4.61 25.53 -0.31
N GLY A 302 -5.61 24.75 -0.73
CA GLY A 302 -6.34 24.92 -2.01
C GLY A 302 -5.50 24.65 -3.27
N ARG A 303 -4.35 24.00 -3.14
CA ARG A 303 -3.35 23.83 -4.21
C ARG A 303 -3.19 22.38 -4.67
N LYS A 304 -4.11 21.49 -4.30
CA LYS A 304 -4.00 20.06 -4.65
C LYS A 304 -3.99 19.82 -6.16
N ALA A 305 -4.88 20.47 -6.90
CA ALA A 305 -4.96 20.35 -8.36
C ALA A 305 -3.68 20.85 -9.05
N GLU A 306 -3.12 21.96 -8.57
CA GLU A 306 -1.84 22.49 -9.05
C GLU A 306 -0.70 21.50 -8.76
N TRP A 307 -0.67 20.93 -7.55
CA TRP A 307 0.33 19.96 -7.14
C TRP A 307 0.30 18.69 -8.00
N ILE A 308 -0.90 18.13 -8.23
CA ILE A 308 -1.11 16.95 -9.11
C ILE A 308 -0.62 17.27 -10.53
N THR A 309 -0.97 18.44 -11.07
CA THR A 309 -0.49 18.89 -12.38
C THR A 309 1.04 18.98 -12.41
N GLY A 310 1.65 19.54 -11.36
CA GLY A 310 3.10 19.63 -11.19
C GLY A 310 3.79 18.26 -11.13
N MET A 311 3.22 17.30 -10.41
CA MET A 311 3.70 15.91 -10.37
C MET A 311 3.74 15.31 -11.78
N PHE A 312 2.63 15.36 -12.53
CA PHE A 312 2.57 14.79 -13.87
C PHE A 312 3.50 15.48 -14.88
N ARG A 313 3.80 16.77 -14.71
CA ARG A 313 4.86 17.48 -15.47
C ARG A 313 6.28 17.08 -15.07
N SER A 314 6.47 16.62 -13.85
CA SER A 314 7.78 16.24 -13.29
C SER A 314 8.17 14.82 -13.65
N LEU A 315 7.23 13.87 -13.56
CA LEU A 315 7.48 12.45 -13.82
C LEU A 315 8.20 12.18 -15.17
N PRO A 316 7.82 12.79 -16.33
CA PRO A 316 8.58 12.73 -17.59
C PRO A 316 10.08 13.00 -17.50
N ARG A 317 10.50 13.91 -16.60
CA ARG A 317 11.90 14.31 -16.42
C ARG A 317 12.68 13.31 -15.55
N HIS A 318 11.98 12.48 -14.77
CA HIS A 318 12.55 11.41 -13.92
C HIS A 318 12.20 10.04 -14.51
N ARG A 319 12.93 9.63 -15.55
CA ARG A 319 12.67 8.39 -16.31
C ARG A 319 12.91 7.11 -15.50
N ASP A 320 13.69 7.21 -14.44
CA ASP A 320 13.96 6.15 -13.48
C ASP A 320 12.81 5.95 -12.48
N ILE A 321 11.84 6.88 -12.41
CA ILE A 321 10.56 6.66 -11.71
C ILE A 321 9.65 5.83 -12.62
N ILE A 322 9.43 4.59 -12.21
CA ILE A 322 8.69 3.58 -12.97
C ILE A 322 7.25 3.43 -12.50
N GLY A 323 6.88 4.04 -11.38
CA GLY A 323 5.52 3.98 -10.88
C GLY A 323 5.24 5.01 -9.80
N VAL A 324 3.96 5.32 -9.63
CA VAL A 324 3.45 6.19 -8.57
C VAL A 324 2.19 5.55 -8.00
N ILE A 325 2.10 5.43 -6.68
CA ILE A 325 0.96 4.86 -5.98
C ILE A 325 0.33 5.97 -5.14
N TRP A 326 -0.90 6.34 -5.50
CA TRP A 326 -1.65 7.40 -4.82
C TRP A 326 -2.28 6.85 -3.53
N TYR A 327 -2.11 7.56 -2.42
CA TYR A 327 -2.76 7.23 -1.16
C TYR A 327 -4.23 7.65 -1.19
N GLN A 328 -5.12 6.71 -1.51
CA GLN A 328 -6.55 6.94 -1.72
C GLN A 328 -7.34 6.60 -0.45
N ALA A 329 -7.15 7.41 0.59
CA ALA A 329 -7.77 7.17 1.89
C ALA A 329 -7.97 8.46 2.70
N VAL A 330 -8.89 8.41 3.66
CA VAL A 330 -9.02 9.42 4.72
C VAL A 330 -8.25 8.93 5.94
N LYS A 331 -7.28 9.71 6.41
CA LYS A 331 -6.50 9.39 7.62
C LYS A 331 -6.31 10.64 8.49
N GLU A 332 -5.09 11.15 8.64
CA GLU A 332 -4.85 12.43 9.33
C GLU A 332 -5.51 13.59 8.56
N ILE A 333 -5.59 13.45 7.25
CA ILE A 333 -6.21 14.35 6.29
C ILE A 333 -6.90 13.49 5.21
N ASP A 334 -7.83 14.09 4.45
CA ASP A 334 -8.40 13.48 3.25
C ASP A 334 -7.43 13.53 2.06
N TRP A 335 -6.73 12.42 1.81
CA TRP A 335 -5.77 12.28 0.72
C TRP A 335 -6.42 11.95 -0.62
N ARG A 336 -7.70 11.54 -0.62
CA ARG A 336 -8.39 11.01 -1.80
C ARG A 336 -8.31 11.97 -2.98
N VAL A 337 -8.05 11.46 -4.18
CA VAL A 337 -7.84 12.30 -5.37
C VAL A 337 -9.03 13.22 -5.67
N GLY A 338 -10.26 12.77 -5.39
CA GLY A 338 -11.50 13.49 -5.66
C GLY A 338 -12.02 14.37 -4.54
N THR A 339 -11.16 14.95 -3.71
CA THR A 339 -11.59 15.99 -2.75
C THR A 339 -12.16 17.24 -3.43
N SER A 340 -11.82 17.51 -4.70
CA SER A 340 -12.46 18.53 -5.54
C SER A 340 -12.53 18.12 -7.02
N PRO A 341 -13.44 18.69 -7.83
CA PRO A 341 -13.47 18.45 -9.28
C PRO A 341 -12.16 18.84 -9.99
N ALA A 342 -11.49 19.88 -9.48
CA ALA A 342 -10.22 20.34 -10.02
C ALA A 342 -9.10 19.32 -9.79
N SER A 343 -9.02 18.69 -8.61
CA SER A 343 -7.99 17.67 -8.34
C SER A 343 -8.21 16.41 -9.17
N SER A 344 -9.46 15.95 -9.31
CA SER A 344 -9.81 14.84 -10.21
C SER A 344 -9.44 15.14 -11.66
N THR A 345 -9.81 16.31 -12.18
CA THR A 345 -9.52 16.72 -13.56
C THR A 345 -8.01 16.82 -13.83
N ALA A 346 -7.24 17.35 -12.87
CA ALA A 346 -5.79 17.41 -12.95
C ALA A 346 -5.19 16.00 -13.06
N PHE A 347 -5.71 15.05 -12.28
CA PHE A 347 -5.25 13.67 -12.31
C PHE A 347 -5.61 12.98 -13.63
N THR A 348 -6.86 13.10 -14.09
CA THR A 348 -7.33 12.58 -15.39
C THR A 348 -6.45 13.07 -16.53
N THR A 349 -6.19 14.38 -16.56
CA THR A 349 -5.36 15.01 -17.60
C THR A 349 -3.96 14.40 -17.62
N GLY A 350 -3.33 14.28 -16.45
CA GLY A 350 -1.99 13.70 -16.33
C GLY A 350 -1.92 12.20 -16.68
N ALA A 351 -2.88 11.42 -16.18
CA ALA A 351 -2.97 9.97 -16.39
C ALA A 351 -3.25 9.60 -17.85
N SER A 352 -3.90 10.47 -18.62
CA SER A 352 -4.19 10.24 -20.05
C SER A 352 -2.93 10.11 -20.93
N ALA A 353 -1.77 10.58 -20.46
CA ALA A 353 -0.54 10.52 -21.22
C ALA A 353 -0.12 9.06 -21.55
N ALA A 354 0.36 8.84 -22.78
CA ALA A 354 0.75 7.51 -23.27
C ALA A 354 1.75 6.77 -22.35
N ARG A 355 2.54 7.49 -21.53
CA ARG A 355 3.45 6.89 -20.54
C ARG A 355 2.73 5.99 -19.52
N TYR A 356 1.48 6.32 -19.16
CA TYR A 356 0.70 5.62 -18.14
C TYR A 356 -0.32 4.64 -18.73
N GLN A 357 -0.47 4.63 -20.05
CA GLN A 357 -1.32 3.70 -20.78
C GLN A 357 -0.61 2.36 -20.92
N GLN A 358 -0.82 1.48 -19.94
CA GLN A 358 -0.31 0.11 -19.90
C GLN A 358 -1.17 -0.79 -19.02
N HIS A 359 -0.93 -2.08 -19.11
CA HIS A 359 -1.65 -3.10 -18.36
C HIS A 359 -0.66 -3.97 -17.60
N TRP A 360 -1.01 -4.30 -16.36
CA TRP A 360 -0.38 -5.40 -15.64
C TRP A 360 -1.17 -6.69 -15.94
N GLY A 361 -0.48 -7.82 -15.87
CA GLY A 361 -1.12 -9.13 -15.86
C GLY A 361 -0.22 -10.17 -15.17
N PRO A 362 -0.79 -11.32 -14.79
CA PRO A 362 -0.08 -12.39 -14.08
C PRO A 362 1.16 -12.92 -14.79
N GLY A 363 1.17 -12.88 -16.13
CA GLY A 363 2.30 -13.31 -16.95
C GLY A 363 3.37 -12.22 -17.18
N THR A 364 3.30 -11.07 -16.51
CA THR A 364 4.32 -10.03 -16.63
C THR A 364 5.50 -10.30 -15.69
N THR A 365 6.67 -9.77 -16.03
CA THR A 365 7.86 -9.82 -15.17
C THR A 365 8.14 -8.43 -14.60
N PRO A 366 8.58 -8.27 -13.34
CA PRO A 366 8.93 -6.95 -12.82
C PRO A 366 10.11 -6.36 -13.62
N ARG A 367 10.04 -5.08 -13.98
CA ARG A 367 11.19 -4.37 -14.55
C ARG A 367 12.28 -4.22 -13.50
N LEU A 368 13.45 -4.80 -13.72
CA LEU A 368 14.57 -4.78 -12.75
C LEU A 368 15.67 -3.75 -13.09
N ARG A 369 15.65 -3.14 -14.28
CA ARG A 369 16.66 -2.19 -14.78
C ARG A 369 16.03 -1.09 -15.62
#